data_AF-A0A529LVR2-F1
#
_entry.id   AF-A0A529LVR2-F1
#
_cell.length_a   1.000
_cell.length_b   1.000
_cell.length_c   1.000
_cell.angle_alpha   90.00
_cell.angle_beta   90.00
_cell.angle_gamma   90.00
#
_symmetry.space_group_name_H-M   'P 1'
#
loop_
_entity.id
_entity.type
_entity.pdbx_description
1 polymer ?
#
loop_
_entity_poly.entity_id
_entity_poly.type
_entity_poly.pdbx_seq_one_letter_code
_entity_poly.pdbx_strand_id
1 'polypeptide(L)'
;MNFDPRFSGRKFTSVGTRPIRPDGIDKVTGRARYGADFNMAGQLVGRVLRSPHAHARIVKIDTSKAEKLAGVKAVITAADLPDLTDGDAAMYDVLDNCMARTKALYDGHAVAAVAAIDARTARQALKLIEIEYELLPHVTDVDEAAKHTAPLINDAIFTEGLEEKPVKPSNVTKRSQFGHGDVHQGFGQADFIVERSFKTEQTHQGYIEPHACVANFSSDGTADLWVCTQGHFVYRQHCAQLLGMEASKLRVTSSEIGGGFGGKTHVWAEPVALALSRKAGRPVKLVMTRDEVFRASGPTSA
;
A
#
# COMPACT_ATOMS: atom_id res chain seq x y z
N MET A 1 6.83 -36.03 -1.56
CA MET A 1 8.24 -35.62 -1.80
C MET A 1 9.12 -36.69 -1.19
N ASN A 2 9.90 -37.41 -1.99
CA ASN A 2 10.86 -38.37 -1.45
C ASN A 2 12.17 -37.64 -1.15
N PHE A 3 12.61 -37.70 0.11
CA PHE A 3 13.91 -37.19 0.52
C PHE A 3 15.00 -37.90 -0.28
N ASP A 4 15.84 -37.15 -1.00
CA ASP A 4 16.96 -37.71 -1.76
C ASP A 4 18.19 -37.84 -0.83
N PRO A 5 18.53 -39.07 -0.39
CA PRO A 5 19.60 -39.27 0.58
C PRO A 5 21.00 -38.94 0.02
N ARG A 6 21.15 -38.76 -1.30
CA ARG A 6 22.45 -38.44 -1.94
C ARG A 6 23.00 -37.08 -1.51
N PHE A 7 22.17 -36.21 -0.95
CA PHE A 7 22.56 -34.90 -0.44
C PHE A 7 22.72 -34.86 1.09
N SER A 8 22.47 -35.98 1.79
CA SER A 8 22.68 -36.07 3.24
C SER A 8 24.17 -36.10 3.57
N GLY A 9 24.61 -35.24 4.51
CA GLY A 9 26.00 -35.20 4.99
C GLY A 9 27.03 -34.61 4.01
N ARG A 10 26.59 -34.11 2.84
CA ARG A 10 27.50 -33.51 1.85
C ARG A 10 27.95 -32.12 2.31
N LYS A 11 29.26 -31.91 2.44
CA LYS A 11 29.84 -30.58 2.65
C LYS A 11 29.88 -29.85 1.31
N PHE A 12 29.18 -28.71 1.22
CA PHE A 12 29.20 -27.85 0.04
C PHE A 12 30.21 -26.72 0.23
N THR A 13 30.76 -26.22 -0.88
CA THR A 13 31.72 -25.09 -0.84
C THR A 13 31.09 -23.82 -0.26
N SER A 14 29.81 -23.57 -0.54
CA SER A 14 29.12 -22.33 -0.14
C SER A 14 27.81 -22.56 0.63
N VAL A 15 27.03 -23.58 0.28
CA VAL A 15 25.73 -23.86 0.94
C VAL A 15 25.96 -24.29 2.39
N GLY A 16 25.33 -23.61 3.34
CA GLY A 16 25.49 -23.84 4.78
C GLY A 16 26.73 -23.17 5.41
N THR A 17 27.49 -22.38 4.64
CA THR A 17 28.65 -21.61 5.14
C THR A 17 28.30 -20.14 5.42
N ARG A 18 29.28 -19.33 5.86
CA ARG A 18 29.12 -17.88 6.15
C ARG A 18 29.91 -17.02 5.15
N PRO A 19 29.55 -17.01 3.85
CA PRO A 19 30.27 -16.19 2.87
C PRO A 19 30.07 -14.70 3.15
N ILE A 20 31.03 -13.89 2.72
CA ILE A 20 30.89 -12.43 2.75
C ILE A 20 29.78 -12.05 1.77
N ARG A 21 28.83 -11.25 2.27
CA ARG A 21 27.72 -10.75 1.46
C ARG A 21 28.21 -9.80 0.37
N PRO A 22 27.84 -10.00 -0.91
CA PRO A 22 28.26 -9.12 -2.00
C PRO A 22 27.87 -7.65 -1.81
N ASP A 23 26.73 -7.40 -1.15
CA ASP A 23 26.19 -6.07 -0.85
C ASP A 23 26.70 -5.47 0.47
N GLY A 24 27.58 -6.19 1.19
CA GLY A 24 28.00 -5.82 2.55
C GLY A 24 28.86 -4.56 2.61
N ILE A 25 29.85 -4.44 1.72
CA ILE A 25 30.80 -3.32 1.73
C ILE A 25 30.07 -1.98 1.57
N ASP A 26 29.19 -1.88 0.55
CA ASP A 26 28.50 -0.63 0.27
C ASP A 26 27.58 -0.20 1.41
N LYS A 27 26.99 -1.15 2.15
CA LYS A 27 26.16 -0.86 3.33
C LYS A 27 26.97 -0.32 4.50
N VAL A 28 28.12 -0.92 4.80
CA VAL A 28 28.95 -0.49 5.95
C VAL A 28 29.77 0.77 5.67
N THR A 29 29.99 1.11 4.39
CA THR A 29 30.68 2.36 4.00
C THR A 29 29.74 3.50 3.63
N GLY A 30 28.42 3.30 3.69
CA GLY A 30 27.43 4.33 3.30
C GLY A 30 27.37 4.62 1.79
N ARG A 31 27.84 3.69 0.95
CA ARG A 31 27.75 3.80 -0.53
C ARG A 31 26.45 3.20 -1.08
N ALA A 32 25.82 2.31 -0.33
CA ALA A 32 24.51 1.74 -0.66
C ALA A 32 23.48 2.85 -0.82
N ARG A 33 22.66 2.78 -1.88
CA ARG A 33 21.63 3.77 -2.17
C ARG A 33 20.24 3.22 -1.90
N TYR A 34 19.61 3.76 -0.89
CA TYR A 34 18.23 3.46 -0.48
C TYR A 34 17.23 4.30 -1.30
N GLY A 35 15.93 4.03 -1.15
CA GLY A 35 14.90 4.68 -1.97
C GLY A 35 14.91 6.20 -1.81
N ALA A 36 15.18 6.68 -0.60
CA ALA A 36 15.28 8.11 -0.30
C ALA A 36 16.60 8.76 -0.76
N ASP A 37 17.61 8.00 -1.20
CA ASP A 37 18.90 8.55 -1.66
C ASP A 37 18.90 8.86 -3.15
N PHE A 38 18.00 8.23 -3.90
CA PHE A 38 17.86 8.47 -5.32
C PHE A 38 17.29 9.87 -5.58
N ASN A 39 17.88 10.59 -6.53
CA ASN A 39 17.42 11.91 -6.96
C ASN A 39 17.57 12.06 -8.47
N MET A 40 16.72 12.88 -9.08
CA MET A 40 16.76 13.27 -10.48
C MET A 40 16.87 14.79 -10.63
N ALA A 41 17.55 15.23 -11.69
CA ALA A 41 17.66 16.64 -12.02
C ALA A 41 16.27 17.25 -12.22
N GLY A 42 16.02 18.40 -11.61
CA GLY A 42 14.74 19.09 -11.72
C GLY A 42 13.56 18.38 -11.04
N GLN A 43 13.80 17.38 -10.19
CA GLN A 43 12.71 16.75 -9.44
C GLN A 43 11.94 17.73 -8.56
N LEU A 44 10.68 17.44 -8.34
CA LEU A 44 9.78 18.09 -7.39
C LEU A 44 9.66 17.27 -6.12
N VAL A 45 9.22 17.92 -5.05
CA VAL A 45 8.89 17.28 -3.78
C VAL A 45 7.40 16.97 -3.75
N GLY A 46 7.09 15.67 -3.72
CA GLY A 46 5.75 15.14 -3.53
C GLY A 46 5.37 15.04 -2.05
N ARG A 47 4.13 15.41 -1.70
CA ARG A 47 3.55 15.20 -0.37
C ARG A 47 2.06 14.86 -0.48
N VAL A 48 1.57 14.06 0.47
CA VAL A 48 0.18 13.57 0.49
C VAL A 48 -0.57 14.24 1.64
N LEU A 49 -1.76 14.77 1.36
CA LEU A 49 -2.74 15.18 2.36
C LEU A 49 -3.53 13.93 2.77
N ARG A 50 -3.61 13.70 4.09
CA ARG A 50 -4.21 12.49 4.66
C ARG A 50 -5.42 12.84 5.50
N SER A 51 -6.41 11.95 5.47
CA SER A 51 -7.60 12.03 6.32
C SER A 51 -7.22 11.99 7.80
N PRO A 52 -7.77 12.88 8.64
CA PRO A 52 -7.66 12.79 10.09
C PRO A 52 -8.77 11.94 10.75
N HIS A 53 -9.59 11.24 9.94
CA HIS A 53 -10.81 10.56 10.39
C HIS A 53 -10.76 9.07 10.13
N ALA A 54 -11.21 8.28 11.13
CA ALA A 54 -11.33 6.83 11.03
C ALA A 54 -12.37 6.37 9.99
N HIS A 55 -13.45 7.13 9.81
CA HIS A 55 -14.44 6.90 8.76
C HIS A 55 -15.19 8.20 8.47
N ALA A 56 -15.15 8.67 7.23
CA ALA A 56 -15.87 9.87 6.81
C ALA A 56 -16.19 9.84 5.32
N ARG A 57 -17.34 10.39 4.93
CA ARG A 57 -17.65 10.68 3.53
C ARG A 57 -16.92 11.97 3.14
N ILE A 58 -16.26 11.96 1.99
CA ILE A 58 -15.64 13.15 1.39
C ILE A 58 -16.73 13.85 0.60
N VAL A 59 -17.23 14.98 1.11
CA VAL A 59 -18.29 15.75 0.47
C VAL A 59 -17.71 16.62 -0.65
N LYS A 60 -16.57 17.27 -0.38
CA LYS A 60 -15.92 18.18 -1.32
C LYS A 60 -14.43 18.31 -1.03
N ILE A 61 -13.63 18.46 -2.08
CA ILE A 61 -12.22 18.83 -2.02
C ILE A 61 -12.04 20.11 -2.85
N ASP A 62 -11.48 21.16 -2.25
CA ASP A 62 -11.08 22.40 -2.93
C ASP A 62 -9.56 22.55 -2.92
N THR A 63 -8.95 22.42 -4.10
CA THR A 63 -7.51 22.55 -4.33
C THR A 63 -7.10 23.94 -4.83
N SER A 64 -8.06 24.85 -5.05
CA SER A 64 -7.84 26.07 -5.84
C SER A 64 -6.80 27.02 -5.23
N LYS A 65 -6.74 27.10 -3.90
CA LYS A 65 -5.74 27.91 -3.18
C LYS A 65 -4.35 27.27 -3.25
N ALA A 66 -4.27 25.94 -3.15
CA ALA A 66 -3.02 25.21 -3.25
C ALA A 66 -2.42 25.29 -4.67
N GLU A 67 -3.26 25.18 -5.70
CA GLU A 67 -2.83 25.28 -7.11
C GLU A 67 -2.27 26.66 -7.47
N LYS A 68 -2.82 27.73 -6.86
CA LYS A 68 -2.35 29.12 -7.05
C LYS A 68 -1.08 29.46 -6.26
N LEU A 69 -0.66 28.60 -5.32
CA LEU A 69 0.52 28.86 -4.51
C LEU A 69 1.78 28.82 -5.37
N ALA A 70 2.56 29.91 -5.33
CA ALA A 70 3.83 29.99 -6.05
C ALA A 70 4.76 28.82 -5.68
N GLY A 71 5.25 28.11 -6.70
CA GLY A 71 6.13 26.96 -6.54
C GLY A 71 5.42 25.60 -6.51
N VAL A 72 4.09 25.57 -6.41
CA VAL A 72 3.30 24.36 -6.70
C VAL A 72 3.26 24.12 -8.20
N LYS A 73 3.39 22.85 -8.62
CA LYS A 73 3.43 22.43 -10.03
C LYS A 73 2.36 21.43 -10.39
N ALA A 74 1.87 20.67 -9.43
CA ALA A 74 0.69 19.84 -9.57
C ALA A 74 0.01 19.66 -8.22
N VAL A 75 -1.31 19.59 -8.24
CA VAL A 75 -2.14 19.04 -7.17
C VAL A 75 -2.98 17.93 -7.80
N ILE A 76 -3.08 16.78 -7.14
CA ILE A 76 -3.91 15.67 -7.60
C ILE A 76 -4.88 15.21 -6.53
N THR A 77 -6.01 14.67 -6.98
CA THR A 77 -7.04 14.00 -6.18
C THR A 77 -7.40 12.66 -6.84
N ALA A 78 -8.43 11.97 -6.36
CA ALA A 78 -8.97 10.79 -7.02
C ALA A 78 -9.34 11.01 -8.51
N ALA A 79 -9.65 12.25 -8.92
CA ALA A 79 -9.95 12.57 -10.30
C ALA A 79 -8.76 12.37 -11.26
N ASP A 80 -7.52 12.43 -10.76
CA ASP A 80 -6.30 12.25 -11.55
C ASP A 80 -5.82 10.78 -11.60
N LEU A 81 -6.52 9.91 -10.86
CA LEU A 81 -6.37 8.46 -10.83
C LEU A 81 -7.76 7.85 -11.10
N PRO A 82 -8.30 7.91 -12.33
CA PRO A 82 -9.62 7.38 -12.62
C PRO A 82 -9.69 5.86 -12.37
N ASP A 83 -10.90 5.36 -12.16
CA ASP A 83 -11.12 3.91 -12.08
C ASP A 83 -10.99 3.27 -13.46
N LEU A 84 -9.93 2.48 -13.62
CA LEU A 84 -9.57 1.71 -14.82
C LEU A 84 -9.45 0.22 -14.49
N THR A 85 -10.14 -0.22 -13.44
CA THR A 85 -10.03 -1.59 -12.91
C THR A 85 -10.93 -2.57 -13.64
N ASP A 86 -11.81 -2.09 -14.51
CA ASP A 86 -12.77 -2.89 -15.29
C ASP A 86 -13.61 -3.84 -14.42
N GLY A 87 -13.92 -3.42 -13.18
CA GLY A 87 -14.71 -4.20 -12.22
C GLY A 87 -13.90 -5.20 -11.39
N ASP A 88 -12.56 -5.21 -11.51
CA ASP A 88 -11.69 -5.95 -10.60
C ASP A 88 -11.71 -5.32 -9.20
N ALA A 89 -12.45 -5.94 -8.28
CA ALA A 89 -12.62 -5.47 -6.92
C ALA A 89 -11.30 -5.36 -6.14
N ALA A 90 -10.37 -6.31 -6.33
CA ALA A 90 -9.10 -6.29 -5.61
C ALA A 90 -8.22 -5.13 -6.08
N MET A 91 -8.21 -4.86 -7.39
CA MET A 91 -7.49 -3.70 -7.93
C MET A 91 -8.19 -2.38 -7.60
N TYR A 92 -9.52 -2.36 -7.49
CA TYR A 92 -10.28 -1.20 -7.00
C TYR A 92 -9.92 -0.86 -5.56
N ASP A 93 -9.79 -1.85 -4.68
CA ASP A 93 -9.38 -1.62 -3.29
C ASP A 93 -7.96 -1.03 -3.21
N VAL A 94 -7.03 -1.50 -4.05
CA VAL A 94 -5.68 -0.91 -4.15
C VAL A 94 -5.76 0.54 -4.66
N LEU A 95 -6.59 0.79 -5.65
CA LEU A 95 -6.78 2.11 -6.25
C LEU A 95 -7.38 3.12 -5.26
N ASP A 96 -8.47 2.75 -4.56
CA ASP A 96 -9.11 3.58 -3.55
C ASP A 96 -8.14 3.85 -2.39
N ASN A 97 -7.39 2.83 -1.96
CA ASN A 97 -6.37 2.99 -0.91
C ASN A 97 -5.20 3.91 -1.31
N CYS A 98 -4.84 3.98 -2.59
CA CYS A 98 -3.82 4.93 -3.09
C CYS A 98 -4.32 6.39 -3.07
N MET A 99 -5.63 6.60 -3.22
CA MET A 99 -6.26 7.91 -3.17
C MET A 99 -7.77 7.76 -2.95
N ALA A 100 -8.22 8.13 -1.76
CA ALA A 100 -9.61 8.04 -1.32
C ALA A 100 -10.55 8.74 -2.30
N ARG A 101 -11.62 8.05 -2.65
CA ARG A 101 -12.62 8.55 -3.59
C ARG A 101 -13.81 9.15 -2.86
N THR A 102 -14.73 8.29 -2.43
CA THR A 102 -16.01 8.69 -1.82
C THR A 102 -15.92 8.78 -0.30
N LYS A 103 -15.07 7.96 0.31
CA LYS A 103 -14.89 7.88 1.76
C LYS A 103 -13.42 7.79 2.13
N ALA A 104 -13.07 8.43 3.25
CA ALA A 104 -11.90 8.06 4.00
C ALA A 104 -12.25 6.89 4.92
N LEU A 105 -11.44 5.82 4.89
CA LEU A 105 -11.72 4.55 5.58
C LEU A 105 -10.83 4.32 6.80
N TYR A 106 -9.86 5.21 7.04
CA TYR A 106 -8.98 5.19 8.20
C TYR A 106 -8.26 6.53 8.37
N ASP A 107 -7.78 6.81 9.59
CA ASP A 107 -6.87 7.94 9.85
C ASP A 107 -5.54 7.69 9.13
N GLY A 108 -5.18 8.58 8.21
CA GLY A 108 -4.01 8.40 7.33
C GLY A 108 -4.35 8.14 5.86
N HIS A 109 -5.61 7.84 5.53
CA HIS A 109 -6.03 7.57 4.14
C HIS A 109 -5.68 8.75 3.24
N ALA A 110 -5.03 8.51 2.10
CA ALA A 110 -4.63 9.58 1.18
C ALA A 110 -5.85 10.24 0.54
N VAL A 111 -5.94 11.57 0.49
CA VAL A 111 -7.12 12.28 -0.06
C VAL A 111 -6.76 13.30 -1.15
N ALA A 112 -5.57 13.88 -1.07
CA ALA A 112 -4.99 14.68 -2.14
C ALA A 112 -3.46 14.58 -2.09
N ALA A 113 -2.77 14.99 -3.14
CA ALA A 113 -1.32 15.11 -3.12
C ALA A 113 -0.84 16.32 -3.92
N VAL A 114 0.35 16.82 -3.58
CA VAL A 114 0.96 17.99 -4.21
C VAL A 114 2.39 17.69 -4.65
N ALA A 115 2.80 18.28 -5.77
CA ALA A 115 4.19 18.37 -6.17
C ALA A 115 4.61 19.84 -6.22
N ALA A 116 5.65 20.18 -5.48
CA ALA A 116 6.19 21.54 -5.41
C ALA A 116 7.71 21.57 -5.57
N ILE A 117 8.26 22.76 -5.81
CA ILE A 117 9.70 22.94 -6.03
C ILE A 117 10.56 22.62 -4.79
N ASP A 118 9.96 22.60 -3.59
CA ASP A 118 10.64 22.28 -2.34
C ASP A 118 9.66 21.78 -1.25
N ALA A 119 10.20 21.23 -0.17
CA ALA A 119 9.42 20.62 0.90
C ALA A 119 8.66 21.63 1.79
N ARG A 120 9.07 22.90 1.85
CA ARG A 120 8.35 23.95 2.58
C ARG A 120 7.11 24.34 1.79
N THR A 121 7.26 24.59 0.50
CA THR A 121 6.18 24.93 -0.42
C THR A 121 5.15 23.79 -0.49
N ALA A 122 5.60 22.53 -0.59
CA ALA A 122 4.69 21.37 -0.57
C ALA A 122 3.85 21.32 0.72
N ARG A 123 4.47 21.50 1.91
CA ARG A 123 3.75 21.51 3.19
C ARG A 123 2.78 22.69 3.31
N GLN A 124 3.13 23.85 2.76
CA GLN A 124 2.23 25.00 2.74
C GLN A 124 1.04 24.74 1.82
N ALA A 125 1.26 24.14 0.65
CA ALA A 125 0.20 23.77 -0.28
C ALA A 125 -0.81 22.82 0.34
N LEU A 126 -0.36 21.79 1.07
CA LEU A 126 -1.28 20.86 1.77
C LEU A 126 -2.23 21.57 2.74
N LYS A 127 -1.78 22.63 3.42
CA LYS A 127 -2.62 23.41 4.35
C LYS A 127 -3.66 24.29 3.65
N LEU A 128 -3.51 24.51 2.34
CA LEU A 128 -4.42 25.32 1.54
C LEU A 128 -5.48 24.48 0.83
N ILE A 129 -5.38 23.15 0.89
CA ILE A 129 -6.42 22.25 0.40
C ILE A 129 -7.49 22.16 1.48
N GLU A 130 -8.72 22.50 1.12
CA GLU A 130 -9.87 22.45 2.02
C GLU A 130 -10.70 21.22 1.69
N ILE A 131 -11.00 20.41 2.70
CA ILE A 131 -11.80 19.19 2.54
C ILE A 131 -12.99 19.26 3.49
N GLU A 132 -14.17 19.07 2.93
CA GLU A 132 -15.42 18.93 3.68
C GLU A 132 -15.70 17.44 3.91
N TYR A 133 -15.79 17.06 5.18
CA TYR A 133 -16.09 15.70 5.60
C TYR A 133 -17.43 15.63 6.32
N GLU A 134 -18.19 14.58 6.03
CA GLU A 134 -19.28 14.13 6.88
C GLU A 134 -18.78 12.90 7.66
N LEU A 135 -18.71 13.01 8.98
CA LEU A 135 -18.23 11.92 9.83
C LEU A 135 -19.23 10.75 9.82
N LEU A 136 -18.71 9.54 9.64
CA LEU A 136 -19.51 8.32 9.61
C LEU A 136 -19.20 7.47 10.85
N PRO A 137 -20.16 6.66 11.34
CA PRO A 137 -19.88 5.67 12.37
C PRO A 137 -18.79 4.69 11.91
N HIS A 138 -17.87 4.32 12.79
CA HIS A 138 -16.76 3.43 12.49
C HIS A 138 -16.70 2.27 13.49
N VAL A 139 -15.99 1.22 13.11
CA VAL A 139 -15.67 0.06 13.96
C VAL A 139 -14.22 -0.33 13.69
N THR A 140 -13.45 -0.59 14.75
CA THR A 140 -12.00 -0.88 14.67
C THR A 140 -11.62 -2.25 15.19
N ASP A 141 -12.54 -2.96 15.86
CA ASP A 141 -12.34 -4.35 16.27
C ASP A 141 -13.03 -5.28 15.27
N VAL A 142 -12.33 -6.33 14.85
CA VAL A 142 -12.78 -7.26 13.80
C VAL A 142 -13.98 -8.11 14.24
N ASP A 143 -14.03 -8.51 15.52
CA ASP A 143 -15.12 -9.31 16.07
C ASP A 143 -16.39 -8.45 16.18
N GLU A 144 -16.25 -7.20 16.59
CA GLU A 144 -17.34 -6.22 16.55
C GLU A 144 -17.80 -5.93 15.12
N ALA A 145 -16.87 -5.76 14.17
CA ALA A 145 -17.18 -5.48 12.78
C ALA A 145 -17.97 -6.60 12.09
N ALA A 146 -17.75 -7.85 12.50
CA ALA A 146 -18.45 -9.02 11.97
C ALA A 146 -19.92 -9.12 12.41
N LYS A 147 -20.34 -8.37 13.44
CA LYS A 147 -21.74 -8.38 13.92
C LYS A 147 -22.66 -7.71 12.92
N HIS A 148 -23.87 -8.24 12.75
CA HIS A 148 -24.89 -7.67 11.86
C HIS A 148 -25.33 -6.24 12.24
N THR A 149 -25.08 -5.81 13.47
CA THR A 149 -25.40 -4.47 13.98
C THR A 149 -24.27 -3.46 13.80
N ALA A 150 -23.09 -3.91 13.31
CA ALA A 150 -21.95 -3.04 13.12
C ALA A 150 -22.22 -2.02 11.99
N PRO A 151 -21.60 -0.82 12.04
CA PRO A 151 -21.57 0.08 10.90
C PRO A 151 -21.03 -0.63 9.67
N LEU A 152 -21.79 -0.61 8.57
CA LEU A 152 -21.34 -1.15 7.29
C LEU A 152 -20.32 -0.17 6.67
N ILE A 153 -19.11 -0.65 6.41
CA ILE A 153 -18.02 0.19 5.88
C ILE A 153 -18.13 0.33 4.35
N ASN A 154 -18.31 -0.79 3.66
CA ASN A 154 -18.39 -0.87 2.21
C ASN A 154 -19.64 -1.65 1.78
N ASP A 155 -20.54 -0.99 1.06
CA ASP A 155 -21.81 -1.55 0.56
C ASP A 155 -21.65 -2.34 -0.74
N ALA A 156 -20.46 -2.32 -1.36
CA ALA A 156 -20.11 -3.17 -2.49
C ALA A 156 -19.67 -4.58 -2.07
N ILE A 157 -19.40 -4.82 -0.78
CA ILE A 157 -18.88 -6.10 -0.29
C ILE A 157 -20.03 -7.05 0.07
N PHE A 158 -20.04 -8.20 -0.60
CA PHE A 158 -20.93 -9.33 -0.35
C PHE A 158 -20.06 -10.54 0.01
N THR A 159 -20.36 -11.18 1.15
CA THR A 159 -19.54 -12.28 1.67
C THR A 159 -19.39 -13.42 0.66
N GLU A 160 -18.15 -13.69 0.25
CA GLU A 160 -17.80 -14.80 -0.62
C GLU A 160 -17.70 -16.12 0.15
N GLY A 161 -17.88 -17.25 -0.54
CA GLY A 161 -17.67 -18.59 0.03
C GLY A 161 -18.79 -19.10 0.94
N LEU A 162 -19.97 -18.49 0.86
CA LEU A 162 -21.21 -19.03 1.42
C LEU A 162 -21.87 -20.00 0.42
N GLU A 163 -22.65 -20.96 0.93
CA GLU A 163 -23.42 -21.90 0.09
C GLU A 163 -24.51 -21.15 -0.71
N GLU A 164 -25.19 -20.23 -0.04
CA GLU A 164 -26.17 -19.33 -0.67
C GLU A 164 -25.54 -17.97 -0.95
N LYS A 165 -25.84 -17.41 -2.12
CA LYS A 165 -25.37 -16.07 -2.47
C LYS A 165 -26.04 -15.04 -1.53
N PRO A 166 -25.27 -14.22 -0.80
CA PRO A 166 -25.84 -13.24 0.12
C PRO A 166 -26.66 -12.19 -0.63
N VAL A 167 -27.79 -11.79 -0.04
CA VAL A 167 -28.71 -10.77 -0.58
C VAL A 167 -28.46 -9.38 0.00
N LYS A 168 -27.59 -9.25 1.00
CA LYS A 168 -27.21 -7.99 1.64
C LYS A 168 -25.69 -7.90 1.78
N PRO A 169 -25.11 -6.70 1.71
CA PRO A 169 -23.69 -6.50 1.97
C PRO A 169 -23.36 -6.74 3.45
N SER A 170 -22.09 -7.03 3.73
CA SER A 170 -21.59 -7.19 5.10
C SER A 170 -20.13 -6.82 5.21
N ASN A 171 -19.65 -6.60 6.43
CA ASN A 171 -18.23 -6.36 6.70
C ASN A 171 -17.38 -7.65 6.59
N VAL A 172 -18.00 -8.83 6.53
CA VAL A 172 -17.28 -10.10 6.34
C VAL A 172 -17.06 -10.31 4.85
N THR A 173 -15.81 -10.16 4.41
CA THR A 173 -15.45 -10.25 2.98
C THR A 173 -15.55 -11.66 2.43
N LYS A 174 -15.06 -12.66 3.18
CA LYS A 174 -14.95 -14.04 2.70
C LYS A 174 -15.01 -15.06 3.82
N ARG A 175 -15.74 -16.15 3.59
CA ARG A 175 -15.69 -17.38 4.39
C ARG A 175 -14.91 -18.44 3.61
N SER A 176 -13.88 -19.00 4.24
CA SER A 176 -13.15 -20.16 3.69
C SER A 176 -13.30 -21.33 4.64
N GLN A 177 -13.66 -22.50 4.13
CA GLN A 177 -13.80 -23.73 4.92
C GLN A 177 -12.79 -24.77 4.43
N PHE A 178 -12.00 -25.31 5.36
CA PHE A 178 -11.04 -26.37 5.10
C PHE A 178 -11.27 -27.49 6.13
N GLY A 179 -11.12 -28.74 5.70
CA GLY A 179 -11.30 -29.88 6.58
C GLY A 179 -11.05 -31.20 5.87
N HIS A 180 -10.82 -32.25 6.66
CA HIS A 180 -10.69 -33.62 6.18
C HIS A 180 -11.34 -34.55 7.21
N GLY A 181 -12.03 -35.59 6.74
CA GLY A 181 -12.70 -36.56 7.60
C GLY A 181 -13.97 -36.03 8.29
N ASP A 182 -14.42 -36.76 9.30
CA ASP A 182 -15.59 -36.42 10.12
C ASP A 182 -15.14 -35.94 11.51
N VAL A 183 -15.34 -34.64 11.76
CA VAL A 183 -14.96 -33.98 13.02
C VAL A 183 -15.79 -34.50 14.20
N HIS A 184 -17.08 -34.81 14.00
CA HIS A 184 -17.94 -35.33 15.06
C HIS A 184 -17.53 -36.74 15.46
N GLN A 185 -17.22 -37.60 14.48
CA GLN A 185 -16.64 -38.91 14.76
C GLN A 185 -15.30 -38.79 15.49
N GLY A 186 -14.42 -37.91 15.01
CA GLY A 186 -13.11 -37.66 15.62
C GLY A 186 -13.21 -37.26 17.09
N PHE A 187 -14.11 -36.31 17.42
CA PHE A 187 -14.37 -35.94 18.81
C PHE A 187 -14.99 -37.07 19.63
N GLY A 188 -15.88 -37.88 19.05
CA GLY A 188 -16.49 -39.03 19.75
C GLY A 188 -15.51 -40.16 20.08
N GLN A 189 -14.39 -40.24 19.37
CA GLN A 189 -13.34 -41.25 19.57
C GLN A 189 -12.15 -40.75 20.39
N ALA A 190 -12.11 -39.46 20.73
CA ALA A 190 -10.96 -38.86 21.39
C ALA A 190 -10.92 -39.18 22.90
N ASP A 191 -9.75 -39.63 23.39
CA ASP A 191 -9.52 -39.82 24.83
C ASP A 191 -9.42 -38.50 25.61
N PHE A 192 -9.00 -37.42 24.93
CA PHE A 192 -8.86 -36.09 25.52
C PHE A 192 -9.12 -34.98 24.50
N ILE A 193 -9.81 -33.92 24.93
CA ILE A 193 -10.16 -32.77 24.12
C ILE A 193 -9.63 -31.51 24.81
N VAL A 194 -8.90 -30.67 24.07
CA VAL A 194 -8.43 -29.36 24.52
C VAL A 194 -9.04 -28.28 23.65
N GLU A 195 -9.73 -27.34 24.28
CA GLU A 195 -10.25 -26.15 23.64
C GLU A 195 -9.57 -24.90 24.23
N ARG A 196 -9.12 -24.00 23.35
CA ARG A 196 -8.48 -22.73 23.71
C ARG A 196 -8.80 -21.68 22.66
N SER A 197 -8.89 -20.42 23.10
CA SER A 197 -9.00 -19.25 22.22
C SER A 197 -7.68 -18.46 22.26
N PHE A 198 -7.26 -17.96 21.10
CA PHE A 198 -6.05 -17.18 20.94
C PHE A 198 -6.36 -15.93 20.12
N LYS A 199 -5.75 -14.79 20.50
CA LYS A 199 -5.78 -13.53 19.75
C LYS A 199 -4.34 -13.03 19.61
N THR A 200 -3.99 -12.49 18.45
CA THR A 200 -2.70 -11.86 18.20
C THR A 200 -2.89 -10.37 17.99
N GLU A 201 -1.91 -9.57 18.38
CA GLU A 201 -1.97 -8.12 18.19
C GLU A 201 -1.62 -7.71 16.77
N GLN A 202 -2.31 -6.67 16.28
CA GLN A 202 -1.93 -5.99 15.05
C GLN A 202 -0.55 -5.33 15.22
N THR A 203 0.40 -5.71 14.38
CA THR A 203 1.80 -5.28 14.50
C THR A 203 2.29 -4.66 13.19
N HIS A 204 2.86 -3.45 13.28
CA HIS A 204 3.55 -2.84 12.15
C HIS A 204 4.96 -3.42 12.02
N GLN A 205 5.43 -3.61 10.78
CA GLN A 205 6.69 -4.29 10.44
C GLN A 205 7.95 -3.60 10.99
N GLY A 206 7.86 -2.32 11.33
CA GLY A 206 8.92 -1.59 12.04
C GLY A 206 10.23 -1.37 11.25
N TYR A 207 10.22 -1.51 9.92
CA TYR A 207 11.40 -1.26 9.08
C TYR A 207 11.96 0.16 9.27
N ILE A 208 13.29 0.32 9.26
CA ILE A 208 13.95 1.60 9.63
C ILE A 208 13.83 2.65 8.51
N GLU A 209 13.90 2.22 7.24
CA GLU A 209 13.72 3.10 6.09
C GLU A 209 12.23 3.29 5.75
N PRO A 210 11.68 4.51 5.77
CA PRO A 210 10.31 4.76 5.31
C PRO A 210 10.08 4.38 3.84
N HIS A 211 8.81 4.40 3.41
CA HIS A 211 8.49 4.29 1.99
C HIS A 211 9.03 5.51 1.22
N ALA A 212 9.73 5.26 0.12
CA ALA A 212 10.33 6.28 -0.71
C ALA A 212 10.35 5.86 -2.18
N CYS A 213 10.01 6.80 -3.07
CA CYS A 213 10.11 6.62 -4.50
C CYS A 213 10.42 7.92 -5.24
N VAL A 214 10.95 7.77 -6.45
CA VAL A 214 11.06 8.85 -7.45
C VAL A 214 10.44 8.36 -8.74
N ALA A 215 9.42 9.08 -9.20
CA ALA A 215 8.75 8.81 -10.45
C ALA A 215 9.14 9.86 -11.49
N ASN A 216 9.36 9.45 -12.73
CA ASN A 216 9.55 10.33 -13.87
C ASN A 216 8.66 9.87 -15.03
N PHE A 217 7.60 10.63 -15.29
CA PHE A 217 6.69 10.40 -16.39
C PHE A 217 7.08 11.30 -17.57
N SER A 218 7.50 10.68 -18.66
CA SER A 218 7.95 11.36 -19.87
C SER A 218 6.78 11.79 -20.75
N SER A 219 6.98 12.82 -21.57
CA SER A 219 5.95 13.34 -22.49
C SER A 219 5.58 12.36 -23.62
N ASP A 220 6.40 11.34 -23.87
CA ASP A 220 6.14 10.27 -24.86
C ASP A 220 5.29 9.11 -24.31
N GLY A 221 4.79 9.25 -23.08
CA GLY A 221 3.97 8.24 -22.41
C GLY A 221 4.76 7.12 -21.72
N THR A 222 6.10 7.15 -21.73
CA THR A 222 6.93 6.25 -20.92
C THR A 222 7.13 6.78 -19.51
N ALA A 223 7.43 5.91 -18.56
CA ALA A 223 7.78 6.32 -17.21
C ALA A 223 8.86 5.43 -16.57
N ASP A 224 9.65 6.04 -15.71
CA ASP A 224 10.59 5.38 -14.82
C ASP A 224 10.17 5.56 -13.36
N LEU A 225 10.31 4.51 -12.57
CA LEU A 225 10.05 4.51 -11.13
C LEU A 225 11.22 3.87 -10.38
N TRP A 226 11.86 4.62 -9.50
CA TRP A 226 12.81 4.11 -8.52
C TRP A 226 12.11 3.99 -7.17
N VAL A 227 12.17 2.82 -6.53
CA VAL A 227 11.38 2.54 -5.33
C VAL A 227 12.07 1.54 -4.40
N CYS A 228 11.92 1.72 -3.09
CA CYS A 228 12.26 0.71 -2.09
C CYS A 228 11.16 -0.37 -2.01
N THR A 229 11.36 -1.52 -2.66
CA THR A 229 10.33 -2.57 -2.79
C THR A 229 10.91 -3.98 -2.63
N GLN A 230 10.08 -4.92 -2.17
CA GLN A 230 10.36 -6.36 -2.18
C GLN A 230 9.97 -7.04 -3.51
N GLY A 231 9.25 -6.36 -4.40
CA GLY A 231 8.73 -6.95 -5.64
C GLY A 231 8.46 -5.92 -6.75
N HIS A 232 9.50 -5.51 -7.48
CA HIS A 232 9.40 -4.47 -8.51
C HIS A 232 8.48 -4.84 -9.69
N PHE A 233 8.30 -6.13 -10.03
CA PHE A 233 7.35 -6.54 -11.07
C PHE A 233 5.90 -6.35 -10.67
N VAL A 234 5.55 -6.60 -9.39
CA VAL A 234 4.20 -6.34 -8.85
C VAL A 234 3.91 -4.84 -8.89
N TYR A 235 4.88 -4.03 -8.46
CA TYR A 235 4.76 -2.56 -8.51
C TYR A 235 4.57 -2.07 -9.94
N ARG A 236 5.33 -2.61 -10.90
CA ARG A 236 5.15 -2.29 -12.33
C ARG A 236 3.73 -2.60 -12.79
N GLN A 237 3.22 -3.80 -12.48
CA GLN A 237 1.89 -4.22 -12.92
C GLN A 237 0.80 -3.32 -12.33
N HIS A 238 0.80 -3.14 -11.00
CA HIS A 238 -0.21 -2.32 -10.33
C HIS A 238 -0.12 -0.87 -10.78
N CYS A 239 1.06 -0.24 -10.75
CA CYS A 239 1.19 1.14 -11.21
C CYS A 239 0.78 1.32 -12.67
N ALA A 240 1.15 0.40 -13.56
CA ALA A 240 0.74 0.49 -14.96
C ALA A 240 -0.79 0.41 -15.10
N GLN A 241 -1.43 -0.57 -14.47
CA GLN A 241 -2.88 -0.73 -14.50
C GLN A 241 -3.62 0.48 -13.91
N LEU A 242 -3.20 0.96 -12.73
CA LEU A 242 -3.84 2.09 -12.05
C LEU A 242 -3.68 3.42 -12.80
N LEU A 243 -2.64 3.59 -13.61
CA LEU A 243 -2.42 4.80 -14.42
C LEU A 243 -2.88 4.67 -15.87
N GLY A 244 -3.43 3.51 -16.28
CA GLY A 244 -3.84 3.25 -17.66
C GLY A 244 -2.67 3.16 -18.63
N MET A 245 -1.52 2.65 -18.17
CA MET A 245 -0.32 2.44 -18.98
C MET A 245 -0.18 0.97 -19.39
N GLU A 246 0.41 0.75 -20.56
CA GLU A 246 0.97 -0.57 -20.87
C GLU A 246 2.16 -0.85 -19.94
N ALA A 247 2.26 -2.06 -19.40
CA ALA A 247 3.37 -2.45 -18.52
C ALA A 247 4.75 -2.32 -19.21
N SER A 248 4.80 -2.38 -20.54
CA SER A 248 6.00 -2.15 -21.37
C SER A 248 6.51 -0.71 -21.31
N LYS A 249 5.64 0.26 -20.99
CA LYS A 249 5.94 1.69 -20.92
C LYS A 249 6.40 2.14 -19.54
N LEU A 250 6.36 1.26 -18.52
CA LEU A 250 6.80 1.56 -17.17
C LEU A 250 8.01 0.69 -16.78
N ARG A 251 9.16 1.33 -16.53
CA ARG A 251 10.33 0.68 -15.95
C ARG A 251 10.37 0.92 -14.45
N VAL A 252 10.39 -0.15 -13.67
CA VAL A 252 10.54 -0.08 -12.20
C VAL A 252 11.90 -0.62 -11.79
N THR A 253 12.68 0.22 -11.10
CA THR A 253 14.01 -0.11 -10.57
C THR A 253 13.96 -0.14 -9.05
N SER A 254 14.24 -1.29 -8.45
CA SER A 254 14.36 -1.39 -6.99
C SER A 254 15.66 -0.75 -6.49
N SER A 255 15.57 0.05 -5.42
CA SER A 255 16.75 0.51 -4.66
C SER A 255 17.25 -0.57 -3.70
N GLU A 256 18.33 -0.29 -2.96
CA GLU A 256 18.54 -0.99 -1.70
C GLU A 256 17.35 -0.77 -0.76
N ILE A 257 17.11 -1.72 0.14
CA ILE A 257 15.92 -1.74 0.99
C ILE A 257 16.31 -1.79 2.47
N GLY A 258 15.86 -0.80 3.25
CA GLY A 258 16.11 -0.67 4.68
C GLY A 258 15.09 -1.42 5.54
N GLY A 259 14.77 -2.65 5.13
CA GLY A 259 13.74 -3.50 5.73
C GLY A 259 12.39 -3.40 5.03
N GLY A 260 11.62 -4.49 5.08
CA GLY A 260 10.28 -4.57 4.49
C GLY A 260 9.35 -5.48 5.29
N PHE A 261 9.79 -6.72 5.56
CA PHE A 261 9.05 -7.72 6.36
C PHE A 261 7.59 -7.92 5.89
N GLY A 262 7.34 -7.80 4.57
CA GLY A 262 6.02 -7.87 3.95
C GLY A 262 5.33 -6.52 3.76
N GLY A 263 5.80 -5.44 4.38
CA GLY A 263 5.20 -4.11 4.25
C GLY A 263 5.52 -3.38 2.94
N LYS A 264 6.56 -3.82 2.21
CA LYS A 264 7.00 -3.21 0.93
C LYS A 264 6.71 -4.09 -0.29
N THR A 265 5.60 -4.82 -0.26
CA THR A 265 5.07 -5.62 -1.40
C THR A 265 3.85 -4.98 -2.05
N HIS A 266 3.32 -3.90 -1.48
CA HIS A 266 2.12 -3.20 -1.93
C HIS A 266 2.45 -1.76 -2.34
N VAL A 267 1.75 -1.26 -3.36
CA VAL A 267 1.86 0.13 -3.80
C VAL A 267 1.07 1.04 -2.86
N TRP A 268 1.61 2.22 -2.56
CA TRP A 268 0.99 3.25 -1.72
C TRP A 268 1.19 4.63 -2.33
N ALA A 269 2.43 5.08 -2.35
CA ALA A 269 2.84 6.40 -2.81
C ALA A 269 3.27 6.42 -4.28
N GLU A 270 3.57 5.25 -4.84
CA GLU A 270 4.16 5.10 -6.17
C GLU A 270 3.19 5.50 -7.29
N PRO A 271 1.91 5.08 -7.29
CA PRO A 271 0.95 5.54 -8.28
C PRO A 271 0.69 7.05 -8.16
N VAL A 272 0.69 7.57 -6.93
CA VAL A 272 0.54 9.01 -6.61
C VAL A 272 1.72 9.82 -7.16
N ALA A 273 2.95 9.35 -6.97
CA ALA A 273 4.15 9.99 -7.50
C ALA A 273 4.18 9.99 -9.03
N LEU A 274 3.78 8.90 -9.67
CA LEU A 274 3.64 8.82 -11.13
C LEU A 274 2.58 9.79 -11.65
N ALA A 275 1.41 9.87 -11.02
CA ALA A 275 0.34 10.78 -11.41
C ALA A 275 0.74 12.26 -11.23
N LEU A 276 1.41 12.59 -10.12
CA LEU A 276 1.99 13.92 -9.90
C LEU A 276 3.04 14.24 -10.97
N SER A 277 3.91 13.29 -11.32
CA SER A 277 4.95 13.49 -12.32
C SER A 277 4.34 13.73 -13.70
N ARG A 278 3.34 12.93 -14.07
CA ARG A 278 2.56 13.07 -15.31
C ARG A 278 1.91 14.46 -15.41
N LYS A 279 1.25 14.91 -14.34
CA LYS A 279 0.57 16.22 -14.31
C LYS A 279 1.55 17.40 -14.29
N ALA A 280 2.69 17.26 -13.62
CA ALA A 280 3.69 18.32 -13.50
C ALA A 280 4.67 18.39 -14.68
N GLY A 281 4.76 17.34 -15.50
CA GLY A 281 5.75 17.19 -16.57
C GLY A 281 7.20 17.16 -16.06
N ARG A 282 7.42 16.70 -14.83
CA ARG A 282 8.72 16.70 -14.13
C ARG A 282 8.84 15.48 -13.21
N PRO A 283 10.07 15.01 -12.91
CA PRO A 283 10.24 13.96 -11.90
C PRO A 283 9.66 14.40 -10.54
N VAL A 284 9.09 13.47 -9.78
CA VAL A 284 8.52 13.71 -8.45
C VAL A 284 9.09 12.71 -7.47
N LYS A 285 9.72 13.21 -6.41
CA LYS A 285 10.19 12.42 -5.27
C LYS A 285 9.20 12.47 -4.13
N LEU A 286 8.73 11.31 -3.69
CA LEU A 286 7.83 11.16 -2.56
C LEU A 286 8.52 10.28 -1.50
N VAL A 287 8.66 10.83 -0.30
CA VAL A 287 9.22 10.12 0.86
C VAL A 287 8.23 10.29 1.99
N MET A 288 7.71 9.18 2.50
CA MET A 288 6.87 9.20 3.70
C MET A 288 7.72 9.53 4.92
N THR A 289 7.16 10.31 5.82
CA THR A 289 7.68 10.44 7.18
C THR A 289 7.41 9.17 7.98
N ARG A 290 8.05 9.03 9.14
CA ARG A 290 7.82 7.89 10.04
C ARG A 290 6.37 7.84 10.54
N ASP A 291 5.77 8.98 10.83
CA ASP A 291 4.36 9.09 11.23
C ASP A 291 3.44 8.57 10.13
N GLU A 292 3.66 9.02 8.89
CA GLU A 292 2.87 8.57 7.74
C GLU A 292 3.01 7.07 7.47
N VAL A 293 4.18 6.48 7.72
CA VAL A 293 4.36 5.02 7.61
C VAL A 293 3.45 4.28 8.58
N PHE A 294 3.35 4.70 9.84
CA PHE A 294 2.50 4.02 10.82
C PHE A 294 1.01 4.24 10.58
N ARG A 295 0.63 5.39 10.03
CA ARG A 295 -0.79 5.75 9.80
C ARG A 295 -1.32 5.31 8.44
N ALA A 296 -0.45 5.10 7.47
CA ALA A 296 -0.87 4.94 6.07
C ALA A 296 -0.09 3.91 5.27
N SER A 297 0.44 2.91 5.96
CA SER A 297 0.86 1.64 5.36
C SER A 297 0.19 0.49 6.11
N GLY A 298 0.21 -0.70 5.53
CA GLY A 298 -0.51 -1.86 6.05
C GLY A 298 0.27 -2.62 7.12
N PRO A 299 -0.18 -2.66 8.38
CA PRO A 299 0.34 -3.59 9.40
C PRO A 299 -0.18 -5.02 9.16
N THR A 300 0.19 -5.97 10.02
CA THR A 300 -0.47 -7.29 10.01
C THR A 300 -1.95 -7.15 10.34
N SER A 301 -2.80 -8.04 9.82
CA SER A 301 -4.19 -8.12 10.26
C SER A 301 -4.29 -8.40 11.76
N ALA A 302 -5.32 -7.84 12.39
CA ALA A 302 -5.73 -8.16 13.77
C ALA A 302 -6.42 -9.53 13.83
#